data_AF-L7M636-F1
#
_entry.id   AF-L7M636-F1
#
_cell.length_a   1.000
_cell.length_b   1.000
_cell.length_c   1.000
_cell.angle_alpha   90.00
_cell.angle_beta   90.00
_cell.angle_gamma   90.00
#
_symmetry.space_group_name_H-M   'P 1'
#
loop_
_entity.id
_entity.type
_entity.pdbx_description
1 polymer ?
#
loop_
_entity_poly.entity_id
_entity_poly.type
_entity_poly.pdbx_seq_one_letter_code
_entity_poly.pdbx_strand_id
1 'polypeptide(L)'
;MFSRSVNNEYLRFLLAVWTFLPCIVAETPGCTLVNKDSKSEKALLEGLHDLKGETFTVEDRVDGKLKNVYEIGVCASVNKSAPQVGAIQHVIGDKANQTVVLGQLNSTTLLGAPGWTLVTYRNGDRYNGSCNNSFREVQFAVLCSPNEHHGTLQIASSGRAGETACSFLFVISSSVVCSKEKHEQHHRGLSGGAVFCILFFTVAGSYLLLGFLYKRIVVGAKGLEQIPNYSFWKDCGNLQADGCNYICRCQCDSADEHRSYRDIDDRPLRPDEDRDDQLLTM
;
A
#
# COMPACT_ATOMS: atom_id res chain seq x y z
N MET A 1 70.86 -1.36 20.25
CA MET A 1 70.10 -0.28 20.91
C MET A 1 69.59 0.65 19.82
N PHE A 2 68.27 0.70 19.63
CA PHE A 2 67.42 1.65 18.89
C PHE A 2 66.26 0.92 18.21
N SER A 3 65.39 0.35 19.06
CA SER A 3 64.03 0.02 18.68
C SER A 3 63.26 1.34 18.59
N ARG A 4 63.03 1.85 17.37
CA ARG A 4 62.11 2.96 17.13
C ARG A 4 60.72 2.35 16.94
N SER A 5 59.99 2.29 18.03
CA SER A 5 58.53 2.19 18.06
C SER A 5 57.96 3.33 17.21
N VAL A 6 57.68 3.07 15.93
CA VAL A 6 56.92 3.97 15.07
C VAL A 6 55.47 3.85 15.52
N ASN A 7 54.97 4.93 16.09
CA ASN A 7 53.70 5.02 16.80
C ASN A 7 52.51 4.55 15.95
N ASN A 8 51.93 3.41 16.37
CA ASN A 8 50.66 2.82 15.92
C ASN A 8 49.47 3.82 16.00
N GLU A 9 49.60 4.86 16.82
CA GLU A 9 48.63 5.95 16.96
C GLU A 9 48.49 6.79 15.68
N TYR A 10 49.59 7.11 14.97
CA TYR A 10 49.53 7.92 13.75
C TYR A 10 48.87 7.20 12.58
N LEU A 11 49.05 5.87 12.48
CA LEU A 11 48.43 5.05 11.45
C LEU A 11 46.92 4.90 11.69
N ARG A 12 46.49 4.86 12.96
CA ARG A 12 45.06 4.87 13.34
C ARG A 12 44.39 6.22 13.05
N PHE A 13 45.08 7.33 13.30
CA PHE A 13 44.58 8.66 12.92
C PHE A 13 44.45 8.83 11.40
N LEU A 14 45.40 8.33 10.60
CA LEU A 14 45.32 8.41 9.14
C LEU A 14 44.20 7.54 8.56
N LEU A 15 43.92 6.37 9.15
CA LEU A 15 42.80 5.52 8.73
C LEU A 15 41.43 6.10 9.13
N ALA A 16 41.34 6.77 10.29
CA ALA A 16 40.10 7.43 10.72
C ALA A 16 39.75 8.68 9.89
N VAL A 17 40.75 9.38 9.34
CA VAL A 17 40.51 10.55 8.48
C VAL A 17 40.04 10.13 7.07
N TRP A 18 40.42 8.95 6.59
CA TRP A 18 39.93 8.42 5.30
C TRP A 18 38.47 7.91 5.34
N THR A 19 37.94 7.60 6.52
CA THR A 19 36.52 7.24 6.71
C THR A 19 35.58 8.45 6.77
N PHE A 20 36.11 9.68 6.74
CA PHE A 20 35.35 10.93 6.67
C PHE A 20 35.67 11.71 5.40
N LEU A 21 35.83 11.02 4.26
CA LEU A 21 35.47 11.67 3.01
C LEU A 21 33.93 11.75 3.04
N PRO A 22 33.30 12.93 3.24
CA PRO A 22 31.89 13.05 2.94
C PRO A 22 31.76 12.58 1.50
N CYS A 23 30.96 11.53 1.30
CA CYS A 23 30.44 11.22 -0.01
C CYS A 23 29.75 12.52 -0.44
N ILE A 24 30.40 13.31 -1.29
CA ILE A 24 29.76 14.43 -1.96
C ILE A 24 28.77 13.74 -2.88
N VAL A 25 27.58 13.48 -2.35
CA VAL A 25 26.41 13.19 -3.16
C VAL A 25 26.29 14.44 -4.01
N ALA A 26 26.71 14.34 -5.26
CA ALA A 26 26.44 15.34 -6.25
C ALA A 26 24.93 15.56 -6.21
N GLU A 27 24.52 16.73 -5.74
CA GLU A 27 23.12 17.11 -5.61
C GLU A 27 22.54 17.10 -7.02
N THR A 28 21.87 16.00 -7.38
CA THR A 28 21.29 15.85 -8.71
C THR A 28 20.21 16.92 -8.86
N PRO A 29 20.19 17.67 -9.96
CA PRO A 29 19.15 18.67 -10.22
C PRO A 29 17.78 17.99 -10.19
N GLY A 30 17.01 18.25 -9.13
CA GLY A 30 15.69 17.67 -8.92
C GLY A 30 14.61 18.34 -9.77
N CYS A 31 13.48 17.64 -9.96
CA CYS A 31 12.29 18.24 -10.59
C CYS A 31 11.82 19.45 -9.79
N THR A 32 11.55 20.57 -10.47
CA THR A 32 10.80 21.69 -9.89
C THR A 32 9.40 21.79 -10.49
N LEU A 33 8.42 21.87 -9.60
CA LEU A 33 7.01 21.96 -9.96
C LEU A 33 6.69 23.35 -10.51
N VAL A 34 5.92 23.41 -11.59
CA VAL A 34 5.35 24.67 -12.11
C VAL A 34 4.45 25.30 -11.05
N ASN A 35 3.59 24.48 -10.42
CA ASN A 35 2.75 24.91 -9.31
C ASN A 35 3.37 24.49 -7.97
N LYS A 36 4.13 25.40 -7.36
CA LYS A 36 4.85 25.14 -6.10
C LYS A 36 3.92 24.97 -4.89
N ASP A 37 2.67 25.40 -4.98
CA ASP A 37 1.73 25.41 -3.84
C ASP A 37 0.80 24.18 -3.80
N SER A 38 0.78 23.40 -4.88
CA SER A 38 -0.08 22.22 -5.00
C SER A 38 0.37 21.08 -4.08
N LYS A 39 -0.43 20.81 -3.04
CA LYS A 39 -0.18 19.69 -2.10
C LYS A 39 -0.27 18.32 -2.78
N SER A 40 -1.17 18.17 -3.76
CA SER A 40 -1.35 16.91 -4.49
C SER A 40 -0.16 16.59 -5.37
N GLU A 41 0.39 17.57 -6.10
CA GLU A 41 1.59 17.39 -6.93
C GLU A 41 2.82 17.03 -6.11
N LYS A 42 2.98 17.65 -4.93
CA LYS A 42 4.05 17.30 -3.99
C LYS A 42 3.93 15.86 -3.51
N ALA A 43 2.73 15.41 -3.15
CA ALA A 43 2.49 14.04 -2.72
C ALA A 43 2.79 13.01 -3.83
N LEU A 44 2.41 13.32 -5.08
CA LEU A 44 2.75 12.49 -6.25
C LEU A 44 4.26 12.43 -6.50
N LEU A 45 4.94 13.58 -6.36
CA LEU A 45 6.39 13.67 -6.52
C LEU A 45 7.16 12.95 -5.41
N GLU A 46 6.64 12.93 -4.18
CA GLU A 46 7.16 12.09 -3.09
C GLU A 46 6.93 10.61 -3.36
N GLY A 47 5.77 10.23 -3.89
CA GLY A 47 5.48 8.85 -4.27
C GLY A 47 6.45 8.28 -5.31
N LEU A 48 6.98 9.13 -6.21
CA LEU A 48 7.97 8.75 -7.22
C LEU A 48 9.42 8.69 -6.69
N HIS A 49 9.66 8.85 -5.38
CA HIS A 49 11.01 8.92 -4.81
C HIS A 49 11.94 7.79 -5.28
N ASP A 50 11.44 6.56 -5.36
CA ASP A 50 12.26 5.39 -5.70
C ASP A 50 12.63 5.33 -7.19
N LEU A 51 11.92 6.07 -8.04
CA LEU A 51 12.26 6.23 -9.46
C LEU A 51 13.12 7.48 -9.72
N LYS A 52 13.33 8.36 -8.72
CA LYS A 52 14.13 9.57 -8.92
C LYS A 52 15.58 9.22 -9.19
N GLY A 53 16.15 9.85 -10.22
CA GLY A 53 17.55 9.61 -10.62
C GLY A 53 17.69 8.58 -11.74
N GLU A 54 16.64 7.81 -12.03
CA GLU A 54 16.65 6.82 -13.10
C GLU A 54 16.47 7.46 -14.48
N THR A 55 17.09 6.85 -15.48
CA THR A 55 17.00 7.26 -16.89
C THR A 55 16.54 6.09 -17.75
N PHE A 56 15.58 6.35 -18.62
CA PHE A 56 14.97 5.37 -19.49
C PHE A 56 15.20 5.75 -20.95
N THR A 57 15.56 4.77 -21.77
CA THR A 57 15.80 4.93 -23.20
C THR A 57 14.82 4.08 -24.00
N VAL A 58 14.34 4.61 -25.11
CA VAL A 58 13.50 3.87 -26.06
C VAL A 58 13.86 4.22 -27.50
N GLU A 59 13.95 3.19 -28.33
CA GLU A 59 14.28 3.28 -29.75
C GLU A 59 13.00 3.25 -30.61
N ASP A 60 12.83 4.22 -31.49
CA ASP A 60 11.78 4.24 -32.52
C ASP A 60 12.38 3.85 -33.87
N ARG A 61 11.97 2.66 -34.34
CA ARG A 61 12.37 2.10 -35.62
C ARG A 61 11.25 2.26 -36.63
N VAL A 62 11.49 3.05 -37.66
CA VAL A 62 10.55 3.26 -38.77
C VAL A 62 11.12 2.56 -39.99
N ASP A 63 10.35 1.63 -40.58
CA ASP A 63 10.77 0.80 -41.72
C ASP A 63 12.03 -0.05 -41.42
N GLY A 64 12.14 -0.55 -40.17
CA GLY A 64 13.29 -1.34 -39.72
C GLY A 64 14.58 -0.54 -39.48
N LYS A 65 14.58 0.76 -39.77
CA LYS A 65 15.70 1.66 -39.51
C LYS A 65 15.48 2.46 -38.23
N LEU A 66 16.51 2.54 -37.39
CA LEU A 66 16.50 3.39 -36.20
C LEU A 66 16.51 4.87 -36.64
N LYS A 67 15.38 5.57 -36.42
CA LYS A 67 15.26 6.99 -36.78
C LYS A 67 15.32 7.91 -35.57
N ASN A 68 14.70 7.51 -34.46
CA ASN A 68 14.70 8.32 -33.24
C ASN A 68 15.08 7.47 -32.02
N VAL A 69 15.89 8.02 -31.14
CA VAL A 69 16.14 7.48 -29.80
C VAL A 69 15.68 8.51 -28.80
N TYR A 70 14.80 8.11 -27.89
CA TYR A 70 14.28 8.97 -26.83
C TYR A 70 14.92 8.58 -25.51
N GLU A 71 15.34 9.58 -24.75
CA GLU A 71 15.91 9.40 -23.43
C GLU A 71 15.20 10.32 -22.44
N ILE A 72 14.68 9.75 -21.36
CA ILE A 72 13.83 10.41 -20.38
C ILE A 72 14.34 10.07 -18.98
N GLY A 73 14.72 11.09 -18.22
CA GLY A 73 15.13 10.96 -16.83
C GLY A 73 13.98 11.28 -15.89
N VAL A 74 13.69 10.40 -14.94
CA VAL A 74 12.70 10.66 -13.89
C VAL A 74 13.36 11.52 -12.82
N CYS A 75 13.12 12.83 -12.89
CA CYS A 75 13.78 13.83 -12.04
C CYS A 75 15.30 13.72 -12.02
N ALA A 76 15.85 13.30 -13.15
CA ALA A 76 17.27 13.09 -13.38
C ALA A 76 17.66 13.87 -14.64
N SER A 77 18.85 14.47 -14.61
CA SER A 77 19.37 15.11 -15.82
C SER A 77 19.82 14.04 -16.81
N VAL A 78 19.33 14.17 -18.04
CA VAL A 78 19.72 13.29 -19.15
C VAL A 78 21.02 13.76 -19.83
N ASN A 79 21.32 15.07 -19.74
CA ASN A 79 22.47 15.65 -20.41
C ASN A 79 23.47 16.21 -19.41
N LYS A 80 24.69 15.66 -19.40
CA LYS A 80 25.81 16.11 -18.54
C LYS A 80 26.16 17.59 -18.74
N SER A 81 25.97 18.13 -19.95
CA SER A 81 26.25 19.54 -20.26
C SER A 81 25.12 20.48 -19.85
N ALA A 82 23.91 19.96 -19.62
CA ALA A 82 22.72 20.76 -19.31
C ALA A 82 21.90 20.09 -18.19
N PRO A 83 22.20 20.39 -16.91
CA PRO A 83 21.59 19.73 -15.75
C PRO A 83 20.05 19.90 -15.68
N GLN A 84 19.51 20.91 -16.36
CA GLN A 84 18.08 21.26 -16.35
C GLN A 84 17.23 20.38 -17.29
N VAL A 85 17.86 19.62 -18.20
CA VAL A 85 17.17 18.88 -19.26
C VAL A 85 16.77 17.50 -18.77
N GLY A 86 15.46 17.21 -18.80
CA GLY A 86 14.89 15.95 -18.31
C GLY A 86 14.50 14.97 -19.41
N ALA A 87 14.38 15.43 -20.66
CA ALA A 87 14.08 14.55 -21.79
C ALA A 87 14.60 15.10 -23.11
N ILE A 88 15.16 14.20 -23.93
CA ILE A 88 15.72 14.52 -25.25
C ILE A 88 15.33 13.47 -26.28
N GLN A 89 15.37 13.90 -27.54
CA GLN A 89 15.23 13.05 -28.71
C GLN A 89 16.51 13.18 -29.55
N HIS A 90 17.16 12.05 -29.81
CA HIS A 90 18.22 11.94 -30.81
C HIS A 90 17.61 11.48 -32.13
N VAL A 91 17.56 12.40 -33.09
CA VAL A 91 17.17 12.11 -34.47
C VAL A 91 18.42 11.62 -35.20
N ILE A 92 18.40 10.35 -35.60
CA ILE A 92 19.46 9.72 -36.38
C ILE A 92 19.11 9.90 -37.85
N GLY A 93 19.69 10.93 -38.45
CA GLY A 93 19.56 11.22 -39.87
C GLY A 93 20.67 10.58 -40.69
N ASP A 94 20.44 10.39 -41.98
CA ASP A 94 21.42 9.78 -42.89
C ASP A 94 22.72 10.62 -43.06
N LYS A 95 22.70 11.91 -42.67
CA LYS A 95 23.83 12.85 -42.85
C LYS A 95 24.39 13.41 -41.54
N ALA A 96 23.54 13.66 -40.55
CA ALA A 96 23.95 14.21 -39.26
C ALA A 96 22.94 13.80 -38.18
N ASN A 97 23.46 13.58 -36.98
CA ASN A 97 22.64 13.35 -35.80
C ASN A 97 22.24 14.70 -35.20
N GLN A 98 20.95 14.87 -34.93
CA GLN A 98 20.42 16.07 -34.30
C GLN A 98 19.78 15.70 -32.96
N THR A 99 20.16 16.44 -31.91
CA THR A 99 19.53 16.30 -30.59
C THR A 99 18.50 17.42 -30.43
N VAL A 100 17.28 17.05 -30.08
CA VAL A 100 16.15 17.96 -29.82
C VAL A 100 15.74 17.81 -28.37
N VAL A 101 15.61 18.93 -27.66
CA VAL A 101 15.14 18.94 -26.27
C VAL A 101 13.61 18.84 -26.25
N LEU A 102 13.08 17.86 -25.52
CA LEU A 102 11.64 17.65 -25.42
C LEU A 102 11.02 18.33 -24.20
N GLY A 103 11.76 18.44 -23.09
CA GLY A 103 11.28 19.08 -21.88
C GLY A 103 12.36 19.27 -20.81
N GLN A 104 12.08 20.21 -19.90
CA GLN A 104 12.99 20.59 -18.80
C GLN A 104 12.42 20.19 -17.44
N LEU A 105 13.32 19.84 -16.52
CA LEU A 105 13.00 19.51 -15.13
C LEU A 105 12.44 20.72 -14.36
N ASN A 106 12.74 21.94 -14.83
CA ASN A 106 12.27 23.18 -14.21
C ASN A 106 10.79 23.48 -14.42
N SER A 107 10.12 22.72 -15.28
CA SER A 107 8.74 22.97 -15.65
C SER A 107 7.99 21.65 -15.65
N THR A 108 8.02 21.01 -14.48
CA THR A 108 7.37 19.73 -14.25
C THR A 108 5.95 19.96 -13.72
N THR A 109 4.97 19.25 -14.27
CA THR A 109 3.62 19.15 -13.68
C THR A 109 3.27 17.68 -13.50
N LEU A 110 2.68 17.34 -12.36
CA LEU A 110 2.24 15.98 -12.07
C LEU A 110 0.72 15.91 -11.98
N LEU A 111 0.15 14.86 -12.55
CA LEU A 111 -1.26 14.52 -12.42
C LEU A 111 -1.34 13.03 -12.17
N GLY A 112 -2.17 12.58 -11.26
CA GLY A 112 -2.17 11.17 -10.93
C GLY A 112 -3.32 10.81 -10.02
N ALA A 113 -3.60 9.52 -10.00
CA ALA A 113 -4.58 8.90 -9.14
C ALA A 113 -4.01 7.56 -8.63
N PRO A 114 -4.70 6.87 -7.72
CA PRO A 114 -4.32 5.51 -7.33
C PRO A 114 -4.01 4.62 -8.55
N GLY A 115 -2.79 4.07 -8.62
CA GLY A 115 -2.36 3.15 -9.68
C GLY A 115 -1.73 3.79 -10.92
N TRP A 116 -1.74 5.12 -11.08
CA TRP A 116 -1.04 5.78 -12.18
C TRP A 116 -0.63 7.22 -11.86
N THR A 117 0.49 7.66 -12.44
CA THR A 117 0.97 9.04 -12.31
C THR A 117 1.52 9.50 -13.65
N LEU A 118 0.92 10.55 -14.20
CA LEU A 118 1.35 11.25 -15.38
C LEU A 118 2.29 12.39 -14.99
N VAL A 119 3.52 12.33 -15.47
CA VAL A 119 4.51 13.39 -15.31
C VAL A 119 4.65 14.11 -16.64
N THR A 120 4.61 15.43 -16.62
CA THR A 120 4.76 16.27 -17.82
C THR A 120 5.94 17.20 -17.64
N TYR A 121 6.89 17.18 -18.58
CA TYR A 121 7.96 18.17 -18.70
C TYR A 121 7.65 19.13 -19.84
N ARG A 122 7.63 20.43 -19.51
CA ARG A 122 7.37 21.52 -20.46
C ARG A 122 8.66 22.24 -20.84
N ASN A 123 8.53 23.25 -21.71
CA ASN A 123 9.62 24.13 -22.13
C ASN A 123 10.76 23.42 -22.88
N GLY A 124 10.43 22.48 -23.77
CA GLY A 124 11.36 21.93 -24.75
C GLY A 124 11.65 22.89 -25.91
N ASP A 125 12.33 22.41 -26.95
CA ASP A 125 12.61 23.20 -28.15
C ASP A 125 11.33 23.53 -28.93
N ARG A 126 11.31 24.67 -29.61
CA ARG A 126 10.15 25.08 -30.43
C ARG A 126 9.98 24.21 -31.66
N TYR A 127 8.74 23.87 -31.97
CA TYR A 127 8.42 23.23 -33.26
C TYR A 127 8.78 24.15 -34.43
N ASN A 128 9.23 23.55 -35.53
CA ASN A 128 9.61 24.27 -36.74
C ASN A 128 8.55 24.05 -37.83
N GLY A 129 7.56 24.95 -37.92
CA GLY A 129 6.51 24.91 -38.94
C GLY A 129 5.36 23.93 -38.65
N SER A 130 5.43 23.15 -37.57
CA SER A 130 4.34 22.31 -37.05
C SER A 130 3.84 22.85 -35.70
N CYS A 131 2.64 22.41 -35.27
CA CYS A 131 2.15 22.64 -33.91
C CYS A 131 2.13 24.12 -33.47
N ASN A 132 1.79 25.03 -34.39
CA ASN A 132 1.75 26.48 -34.16
C ASN A 132 3.04 27.05 -33.54
N ASN A 133 4.21 26.45 -33.83
CA ASN A 133 5.51 26.82 -33.26
C ASN A 133 5.53 26.87 -31.72
N SER A 134 4.70 26.04 -31.07
CA SER A 134 4.70 25.90 -29.62
C SER A 134 5.99 25.27 -29.12
N PHE A 135 6.25 25.39 -27.82
CA PHE A 135 7.32 24.64 -27.18
C PHE A 135 6.93 23.16 -27.10
N ARG A 136 7.90 22.27 -27.37
CA ARG A 136 7.71 20.83 -27.16
C ARG A 136 7.43 20.56 -25.69
N GLU A 137 6.59 19.57 -25.47
CA GLU A 137 6.32 18.99 -24.16
C GLU A 137 6.32 17.47 -24.28
N VAL A 138 6.80 16.83 -23.22
CA VAL A 138 6.80 15.39 -23.09
C VAL A 138 6.00 15.00 -21.85
N GLN A 139 5.22 13.95 -22.02
CA GLN A 139 4.40 13.34 -21.00
C GLN A 139 4.81 11.88 -20.88
N PHE A 140 5.04 11.41 -19.67
CA PHE A 140 5.22 9.98 -19.42
C PHE A 140 4.31 9.54 -18.28
N ALA A 141 3.51 8.52 -18.56
CA ALA A 141 2.64 7.89 -17.60
C ALA A 141 3.36 6.72 -16.94
N VAL A 142 3.48 6.77 -15.62
CA VAL A 142 3.95 5.65 -14.80
C VAL A 142 2.71 4.87 -14.35
N LEU A 143 2.57 3.64 -14.83
CA LEU A 143 1.46 2.73 -14.51
C LEU A 143 1.87 1.71 -13.47
N CYS A 144 0.94 1.32 -12.60
CA CYS A 144 1.15 0.26 -11.63
C CYS A 144 1.39 -1.10 -12.32
N SER A 145 2.53 -1.70 -12.03
CA SER A 145 2.79 -3.13 -12.26
C SER A 145 3.40 -3.74 -11.00
N PRO A 146 2.71 -4.66 -10.29
CA PRO A 146 3.18 -5.19 -9.00
C PRO A 146 4.44 -6.06 -9.12
N ASN A 147 4.75 -6.57 -10.31
CA ASN A 147 5.83 -7.54 -10.54
C ASN A 147 7.13 -6.92 -11.06
N GLU A 148 7.13 -5.62 -11.37
CA GLU A 148 8.27 -4.93 -11.99
C GLU A 148 8.58 -3.64 -11.23
N HIS A 149 9.79 -3.54 -10.66
CA HIS A 149 10.27 -2.29 -10.08
C HIS A 149 10.57 -1.25 -11.17
N HIS A 150 11.26 -1.65 -12.24
CA HIS A 150 11.60 -0.81 -13.38
C HIS A 150 11.17 -1.54 -14.66
N GLY A 151 9.96 -1.26 -15.14
CA GLY A 151 9.50 -1.75 -16.43
C GLY A 151 10.19 -1.04 -17.60
N THR A 152 9.91 -1.49 -18.81
CA THR A 152 10.47 -0.89 -20.03
C THR A 152 9.66 0.33 -20.47
N LEU A 153 10.34 1.37 -20.96
CA LEU A 153 9.73 2.56 -21.56
C LEU A 153 9.12 2.22 -22.93
N GLN A 154 7.84 2.55 -23.10
CA GLN A 154 7.10 2.35 -24.34
C GLN A 154 6.62 3.68 -24.92
N ILE A 155 6.60 3.76 -26.25
CA ILE A 155 6.11 4.93 -26.99
C ILE A 155 4.61 4.76 -27.20
N ALA A 156 3.79 5.64 -26.61
CA ALA A 156 2.34 5.64 -26.84
C ALA A 156 1.94 6.61 -27.97
N SER A 157 2.57 7.78 -28.02
CA SER A 157 2.42 8.75 -29.11
C SER A 157 3.73 9.51 -29.28
N SER A 158 4.12 9.71 -30.54
CA SER A 158 5.40 10.34 -30.90
C SER A 158 5.24 11.75 -31.46
N GLY A 159 4.10 12.41 -31.18
CA GLY A 159 3.84 13.80 -31.57
C GLY A 159 3.94 14.04 -33.08
N ARG A 160 3.63 13.02 -33.90
CA ARG A 160 3.78 13.09 -35.36
C ARG A 160 2.69 13.99 -35.96
N ALA A 161 3.05 14.72 -37.02
CA ALA A 161 2.11 15.59 -37.75
C ALA A 161 0.94 14.74 -38.31
N GLY A 162 -0.21 14.82 -37.64
CA GLY A 162 -1.39 13.99 -37.90
C GLY A 162 -2.10 13.51 -36.61
N GLU A 163 -1.41 13.52 -35.48
CA GLU A 163 -2.02 13.28 -34.16
C GLU A 163 -2.71 14.56 -33.64
N THR A 164 -3.79 14.40 -32.90
CA THR A 164 -4.61 15.51 -32.37
C THR A 164 -3.89 16.33 -31.29
N ALA A 165 -2.78 15.84 -30.75
CA ALA A 165 -1.99 16.50 -29.72
C ALA A 165 -0.50 16.56 -30.12
N CYS A 166 0.08 17.75 -30.01
CA CYS A 166 1.50 18.03 -30.31
C CYS A 166 2.42 17.73 -29.11
N SER A 167 2.19 16.61 -28.45
CA SER A 167 2.93 16.17 -27.27
C SER A 167 3.45 14.75 -27.47
N PHE A 168 4.58 14.46 -26.85
CA PHE A 168 5.12 13.09 -26.83
C PHE A 168 4.55 12.38 -25.61
N LEU A 169 3.93 11.21 -25.79
CA LEU A 169 3.40 10.41 -24.70
C LEU A 169 4.16 9.09 -24.61
N PHE A 170 4.74 8.83 -23.45
CA PHE A 170 5.40 7.58 -23.13
C PHE A 170 4.72 6.88 -21.97
N VAL A 171 4.90 5.58 -21.88
CA VAL A 171 4.34 4.74 -20.81
C VAL A 171 5.46 3.93 -20.19
N ILE A 172 5.56 3.96 -18.87
CA ILE A 172 6.49 3.17 -18.07
C ILE A 172 5.65 2.37 -17.08
N SER A 173 5.98 1.10 -16.88
CA SER A 173 5.37 0.30 -15.82
C SER A 173 6.29 0.26 -14.61
N SER A 174 5.76 0.49 -13.41
CA SER A 174 6.52 0.38 -12.17
C SER A 174 5.62 0.08 -10.98
N SER A 175 6.14 -0.72 -10.05
CA SER A 175 5.46 -1.02 -8.79
C SER A 175 5.41 0.18 -7.83
N VAL A 176 6.18 1.24 -8.06
CA VAL A 176 6.29 2.40 -7.16
C VAL A 176 4.99 3.20 -7.12
N VAL A 177 4.27 3.25 -8.24
CA VAL A 177 3.01 3.98 -8.39
C VAL A 177 1.80 3.08 -8.15
N CYS A 178 2.01 1.78 -7.96
CA CYS A 178 0.98 0.95 -7.37
C CYS A 178 0.58 1.57 -6.07
N SER A 179 -0.71 1.89 -5.97
CA SER A 179 -1.27 2.17 -4.68
C SER A 179 -0.83 1.04 -3.79
N LYS A 180 -0.20 1.40 -2.68
CA LYS A 180 -0.36 0.65 -1.46
C LYS A 180 -1.85 0.75 -1.11
N GLU A 181 -2.72 0.18 -1.96
CA GLU A 181 -3.79 -0.60 -1.40
C GLU A 181 -3.12 -1.41 -0.32
N LYS A 182 -3.73 -1.42 0.85
CA LYS A 182 -3.32 -2.29 1.92
C LYS A 182 -3.53 -3.75 1.46
N HIS A 183 -2.80 -4.23 0.45
CA HIS A 183 -1.97 -5.39 0.65
C HIS A 183 -1.26 -5.08 1.97
N GLU A 184 -1.77 -5.50 3.14
CA GLU A 184 -1.78 -6.92 3.50
C GLU A 184 -0.47 -7.59 3.01
N GLN A 185 0.62 -6.82 3.02
CA GLN A 185 1.92 -7.26 3.48
C GLN A 185 1.68 -7.85 4.86
N HIS A 186 1.40 -9.15 4.79
CA HIS A 186 1.06 -10.05 5.85
C HIS A 186 2.27 -10.30 6.77
N HIS A 187 3.02 -9.25 7.13
CA HIS A 187 3.70 -9.23 8.41
C HIS A 187 2.64 -8.97 9.49
N ARG A 188 1.71 -9.92 9.62
CA ARG A 188 0.78 -10.06 10.74
C ARG A 188 1.63 -10.34 11.98
N GLY A 189 2.19 -9.30 12.57
CA GLY A 189 2.41 -9.32 14.01
C GLY A 189 1.06 -9.67 14.63
N LEU A 190 1.01 -10.71 15.45
CA LEU A 190 -0.19 -11.06 16.20
C LEU A 190 -0.68 -9.78 16.88
N SER A 191 -1.93 -9.39 16.61
CA SER A 191 -2.56 -8.27 17.30
C SER A 191 -2.32 -8.46 18.81
N GLY A 192 -2.03 -7.37 19.55
CA GLY A 192 -1.77 -7.48 20.99
C GLY A 192 -2.87 -8.26 21.72
N GLY A 193 -4.12 -8.15 21.25
CA GLY A 193 -5.25 -8.96 21.71
C GLY A 193 -5.09 -10.47 21.42
N ALA A 194 -4.63 -10.86 20.23
CA ALA A 194 -4.37 -12.25 19.89
C ALA A 194 -3.21 -12.84 20.73
N VAL A 195 -2.15 -12.08 20.97
CA VAL A 195 -1.05 -12.49 21.87
C VAL A 195 -1.58 -12.70 23.30
N PHE A 196 -2.37 -11.76 23.81
CA PHE A 196 -2.99 -11.87 25.12
C PHE A 196 -3.91 -13.09 25.23
N CYS A 197 -4.76 -13.34 24.23
CA CYS A 197 -5.63 -14.52 24.20
C CYS A 197 -4.83 -15.83 24.25
N ILE A 198 -3.76 -15.95 23.45
CA ILE A 198 -2.92 -17.16 23.44
C ILE A 198 -2.29 -17.39 24.82
N LEU A 199 -1.75 -16.35 25.47
CA LEU A 199 -1.18 -16.46 26.81
C LEU A 199 -2.23 -16.84 27.86
N PHE A 200 -3.41 -16.22 27.80
CA PHE A 200 -4.49 -16.50 28.74
C PHE A 200 -4.98 -17.95 28.62
N PHE A 201 -5.28 -18.43 27.41
CA PHE A 201 -5.82 -19.78 27.21
C PHE A 201 -4.79 -20.87 27.52
N THR A 202 -3.50 -20.65 27.28
CA THR A 202 -2.45 -21.61 27.62
C THR A 202 -2.29 -21.74 29.14
N VAL A 203 -2.25 -20.62 29.87
CA VAL A 203 -2.18 -20.64 31.34
C VAL A 203 -3.45 -21.23 31.94
N ALA A 204 -4.63 -20.77 31.51
CA ALA A 204 -5.91 -21.29 31.99
C ALA A 204 -6.08 -22.78 31.69
N GLY A 205 -5.71 -23.24 30.50
CA GLY A 205 -5.76 -24.65 30.10
C GLY A 205 -4.82 -25.51 30.95
N SER A 206 -3.58 -25.06 31.17
CA SER A 206 -2.65 -25.77 32.06
C SER A 206 -3.16 -25.86 33.49
N TYR A 207 -3.74 -24.77 34.02
CA TYR A 207 -4.34 -24.73 35.35
C TYR A 207 -5.50 -25.71 35.49
N LEU A 208 -6.40 -25.74 34.51
CA LEU A 208 -7.53 -26.67 34.50
C LEU A 208 -7.08 -28.12 34.39
N LEU A 209 -6.12 -28.44 33.51
CA LEU A 209 -5.62 -29.81 33.33
C LEU A 209 -4.89 -30.33 34.56
N LEU A 210 -3.93 -29.56 35.10
CA LEU A 210 -3.16 -29.96 36.27
C LEU A 210 -4.04 -30.02 37.51
N GLY A 211 -4.91 -29.04 37.70
CA GLY A 211 -5.81 -29.00 38.85
C GLY A 211 -6.88 -30.11 38.78
N PHE A 212 -7.37 -30.44 37.59
CA PHE A 212 -8.25 -31.60 37.39
C PHE A 212 -7.54 -32.90 37.74
N LEU A 213 -6.33 -33.11 37.24
CA LEU A 213 -5.54 -34.31 37.52
C LEU A 213 -5.25 -34.44 39.02
N TYR A 214 -4.91 -33.34 39.68
CA TYR A 214 -4.70 -33.29 41.12
C TYR A 214 -5.96 -33.67 41.92
N LYS A 215 -7.10 -33.04 41.60
CA LYS A 215 -8.38 -33.33 42.27
C LYS A 215 -8.86 -34.76 42.04
N ARG A 216 -8.55 -35.34 40.87
CA ARG A 216 -8.92 -36.71 40.52
C ARG A 216 -8.03 -37.75 41.19
N ILE A 217 -6.71 -37.58 41.15
CA ILE A 217 -5.75 -38.58 41.63
C ILE A 217 -5.52 -38.47 43.14
N VAL A 218 -5.35 -37.26 43.65
CA VAL A 218 -4.95 -37.05 45.06
C VAL A 218 -6.16 -36.92 45.96
N VAL A 219 -7.17 -36.16 45.55
CA VAL A 219 -8.35 -35.87 46.38
C VAL A 219 -9.49 -36.88 46.17
N GLY A 220 -9.49 -37.61 45.04
CA GLY A 220 -10.53 -38.59 44.73
C GLY A 220 -11.91 -37.98 44.44
N ALA A 221 -11.99 -36.69 44.15
CA ALA A 221 -13.24 -36.00 43.85
C ALA A 221 -13.89 -36.57 42.57
N LYS A 222 -15.23 -36.65 42.54
CA LYS A 222 -16.02 -37.16 41.41
C LYS A 222 -17.07 -36.12 40.99
N GLY A 223 -17.34 -36.02 39.69
CA GLY A 223 -18.30 -35.07 39.14
C GLY A 223 -17.72 -33.65 38.94
N LEU A 224 -18.57 -32.63 38.98
CA LEU A 224 -18.22 -31.23 38.69
C LEU A 224 -17.20 -30.63 39.66
N GLU A 225 -17.02 -31.22 40.85
CA GLU A 225 -16.01 -30.81 41.83
C GLU A 225 -14.57 -31.14 41.43
N GLN A 226 -14.39 -31.86 40.32
CA GLN A 226 -13.06 -32.10 39.74
C GLN A 226 -12.47 -30.84 39.10
N ILE A 227 -13.29 -29.86 38.74
CA ILE A 227 -12.83 -28.60 38.13
C ILE A 227 -12.39 -27.63 39.26
N PRO A 228 -11.12 -27.20 39.28
CA PRO A 228 -10.67 -26.21 40.24
C PRO A 228 -11.47 -24.90 40.11
N ASN A 229 -11.99 -24.39 41.23
CA ASN A 229 -12.77 -23.15 41.29
C ASN A 229 -13.93 -23.09 40.27
N TYR A 230 -14.71 -24.17 40.19
CA TYR A 230 -15.82 -24.32 39.24
C TYR A 230 -16.82 -23.15 39.25
N SER A 231 -17.16 -22.61 40.43
CA SER A 231 -18.08 -21.47 40.55
C SER A 231 -17.62 -20.25 39.74
N PHE A 232 -16.34 -19.92 39.82
CA PHE A 232 -15.73 -18.82 39.07
C PHE A 232 -15.83 -19.04 37.55
N TRP A 233 -15.50 -20.23 37.06
CA TRP A 233 -15.55 -20.53 35.62
C TRP A 233 -16.98 -20.54 35.07
N LYS A 234 -17.93 -21.05 35.86
CA LYS A 234 -19.36 -21.02 35.53
C LYS A 234 -19.85 -19.57 35.39
N ASP A 235 -19.50 -18.72 36.34
CA ASP A 235 -19.94 -17.32 36.34
C ASP A 235 -19.27 -16.52 35.22
N CYS A 236 -17.98 -16.78 34.93
CA CYS A 236 -17.27 -16.20 33.80
C CYS A 236 -17.91 -16.58 32.45
N GLY A 237 -18.26 -17.86 32.25
CA GLY A 237 -18.94 -18.32 31.04
C GLY A 237 -20.34 -17.75 30.88
N ASN A 238 -21.10 -17.64 31.98
CA ASN A 238 -22.42 -16.99 31.98
C ASN A 238 -22.31 -15.52 31.57
N LEU A 239 -21.36 -14.77 32.13
CA LEU A 239 -21.14 -13.36 31.76
C LEU A 239 -20.76 -13.20 30.28
N GLN A 240 -19.97 -14.13 29.74
CA GLN A 240 -19.58 -14.12 28.34
C GLN A 240 -20.77 -14.42 27.41
N ALA A 241 -21.64 -15.36 27.81
CA ALA A 241 -22.90 -15.63 27.12
C ALA A 241 -23.84 -14.42 27.15
N ASP A 242 -23.94 -13.73 28.28
CA ASP A 242 -24.73 -12.50 28.42
C ASP A 242 -24.17 -11.37 27.54
N GLY A 243 -22.84 -11.22 27.47
CA GLY A 243 -22.17 -10.28 26.57
C GLY A 243 -22.43 -10.59 25.09
N CYS A 244 -22.38 -11.88 24.71
CA CYS A 244 -22.74 -12.31 23.36
C CYS A 244 -24.23 -12.06 23.06
N ASN A 245 -25.11 -12.31 24.03
CA ASN A 245 -26.54 -12.06 23.90
C ASN A 245 -26.83 -10.56 23.75
N TYR A 246 -26.14 -9.71 24.50
CA TYR A 246 -26.22 -8.25 24.38
C TYR A 246 -25.77 -7.77 22.99
N ILE A 247 -24.62 -8.24 22.50
CA ILE A 247 -24.09 -7.83 21.20
C ILE A 247 -24.93 -8.38 20.03
N CYS A 248 -25.35 -9.64 20.10
CA CYS A 248 -26.09 -10.30 19.01
C CYS A 248 -27.59 -9.94 18.98
N ARG A 249 -28.21 -9.55 20.10
CA ARG A 249 -29.63 -9.11 20.09
C ARG A 249 -29.83 -7.67 19.65
N CYS A 250 -28.82 -6.81 19.69
CA CYS A 250 -28.92 -5.43 19.19
C CYS A 250 -29.14 -5.33 17.66
N GLN A 251 -29.14 -6.45 16.93
CA GLN A 251 -29.40 -6.50 15.48
C GLN A 251 -30.77 -7.10 15.09
N CYS A 252 -31.63 -7.46 16.06
CA CYS A 252 -32.97 -7.98 15.76
C CYS A 252 -34.12 -7.23 16.45
N ASP A 253 -33.91 -6.05 17.01
CA ASP A 253 -35.00 -5.26 17.64
C ASP A 253 -35.48 -4.08 16.77
N SER A 254 -35.43 -4.25 15.44
CA SER A 254 -36.13 -3.36 14.49
C SER A 254 -37.18 -4.09 13.65
N ALA A 255 -37.69 -5.23 14.12
CA ALA A 255 -38.87 -5.89 13.54
C ALA A 255 -39.51 -6.87 14.55
N ASP A 256 -40.22 -6.34 15.54
CA ASP A 256 -41.59 -6.76 15.89
C ASP A 256 -42.07 -6.02 17.16
N GLU A 257 -42.16 -4.70 17.05
CA GLU A 257 -43.24 -4.01 17.74
C GLU A 257 -44.52 -4.37 16.98
N HIS A 258 -45.45 -5.06 17.66
CA HIS A 258 -46.85 -5.33 17.28
C HIS A 258 -47.25 -6.77 16.89
N ARG A 259 -47.37 -7.69 17.88
CA ARG A 259 -48.35 -8.80 18.03
C ARG A 259 -47.88 -9.69 19.21
N SER A 260 -48.55 -9.87 20.34
CA SER A 260 -49.97 -10.16 20.53
C SER A 260 -50.49 -9.67 21.89
N TYR A 261 -51.35 -8.65 21.87
CA TYR A 261 -52.48 -8.56 22.80
C TYR A 261 -53.73 -8.41 21.94
N ARG A 262 -54.21 -9.55 21.42
CA ARG A 262 -55.54 -9.69 20.83
C ARG A 262 -56.22 -10.81 21.60
N ASP A 263 -56.96 -10.40 22.62
CA ASP A 263 -58.39 -10.62 22.71
C ASP A 263 -58.91 -11.86 21.95
N ILE A 264 -59.11 -12.95 22.69
CA ILE A 264 -60.07 -14.01 22.35
C ILE A 264 -60.84 -14.30 23.65
N ASP A 265 -61.88 -13.51 23.89
CA ASP A 265 -63.05 -14.00 24.61
C ASP A 265 -64.19 -14.14 23.59
N ASP A 266 -64.35 -15.36 23.06
CA ASP A 266 -65.53 -15.80 22.32
C ASP A 266 -65.83 -17.25 22.76
N ARG A 267 -66.60 -17.42 23.83
CA ARG A 267 -67.36 -18.67 24.10
C ARG A 267 -68.49 -18.79 23.06
N PRO A 268 -68.94 -19.98 22.57
CA PRO A 268 -69.34 -21.13 23.41
C PRO A 268 -69.22 -22.58 22.85
N LEU A 269 -69.18 -23.51 23.83
CA LEU A 269 -69.75 -24.88 23.97
C LEU A 269 -69.55 -25.96 22.87
N ARG A 270 -68.97 -27.10 23.28
CA ARG A 270 -69.58 -28.44 23.10
C ARG A 270 -69.11 -29.44 24.19
N PRO A 271 -69.94 -30.45 24.51
CA PRO A 271 -69.92 -31.18 25.76
C PRO A 271 -69.01 -32.41 25.65
N ASP A 272 -68.16 -32.59 26.64
CA ASP A 272 -67.66 -33.92 26.96
C ASP A 272 -68.44 -34.38 28.18
N GLU A 273 -69.51 -35.13 27.89
CA GLU A 273 -69.90 -36.28 28.70
C GLU A 273 -68.63 -37.08 28.98
N ASP A 274 -68.12 -36.96 30.21
CA ASP A 274 -67.56 -38.07 30.97
C ASP A 274 -67.68 -37.68 32.45
N ARG A 275 -68.94 -37.68 32.85
CA ARG A 275 -69.41 -37.88 34.20
C ARG A 275 -69.02 -39.31 34.57
N ASP A 276 -67.99 -39.48 35.40
CA ASP A 276 -67.84 -40.66 36.23
C ASP A 276 -66.98 -40.34 37.46
N ASP A 277 -67.43 -40.89 38.60
CA ASP A 277 -66.64 -41.13 39.80
C ASP A 277 -66.42 -40.02 40.84
N GLN A 278 -67.48 -39.32 41.27
CA GLN A 278 -67.54 -38.89 42.68
C GLN A 278 -68.95 -38.50 43.12
N LEU A 279 -69.78 -39.49 43.48
CA LEU A 279 -70.82 -39.40 44.52
C LEU A 279 -71.41 -40.80 44.76
N LEU A 280 -70.74 -41.58 45.61
CA LEU A 280 -71.39 -42.58 46.46
C LEU A 280 -70.96 -42.35 47.90
N THR A 281 -71.67 -41.44 48.56
CA THR A 281 -72.02 -41.61 49.98
C THR A 281 -73.44 -41.11 50.17
N MET A 282 -74.25 -42.02 50.73
CA MET A 282 -75.67 -41.98 51.11
C MET A 282 -76.33 -40.63 51.32
#